data_AF-A0A968TMP5-F1
#
_entry.id   AF-A0A968TMP5-F1
#
_cell.length_a   1.000
_cell.length_b   1.000
_cell.length_c   1.000
_cell.angle_alpha   90.00
_cell.angle_beta   90.00
_cell.angle_gamma   90.00
#
_symmetry.space_group_name_H-M   'P 1'
#
loop_
_entity.id
_entity.type
_entity.pdbx_description
1 polymer ?
#
loop_
_entity_poly.entity_id
_entity_poly.type
_entity_poly.pdbx_seq_one_letter_code
_entity_poly.pdbx_strand_id
1 'polypeptide(L)'
;MSSLPDILKGVVGGPQMFIFDSWTRLFVALILAVGAVIALFAWSYFEEAKKFRAFLGGFLPFTAAMIGLVTLNHWLLVFLCWEATSLLSYYLISFYGEKPEARKGALHAALITGGGGLCLLAAILVLGFGHGLWTITATIEASWWNLPESSLLGWLFLVAALTKSAQFPFHFWLPGAMEAPTPVSAYLHAATMVKAGIYLLGRLYPVFGDHYLWLGLV
;
A
#
# COMPACT_ATOMS: atom_id res chain seq x y z
N MET A 1 7.01 14.04 25.71
CA MET A 1 6.38 13.95 24.37
C MET A 1 5.97 15.33 23.80
N SER A 2 5.92 16.41 24.59
CA SER A 2 5.55 17.76 24.13
C SER A 2 6.65 18.52 23.37
N SER A 3 7.88 18.01 23.31
CA SER A 3 9.04 18.64 22.66
C SER A 3 9.37 18.10 21.26
N LEU A 4 8.61 17.14 20.76
CA LEU A 4 8.83 16.59 19.41
C LEU A 4 8.21 17.51 18.35
N PRO A 5 8.89 17.75 17.22
CA PRO A 5 8.30 18.35 16.03
C PRO A 5 6.99 17.66 15.66
N ASP A 6 6.00 18.40 15.15
CA ASP A 6 4.67 17.86 14.83
C ASP A 6 4.72 16.66 13.88
N ILE A 7 5.64 16.67 12.92
CA ILE A 7 5.92 15.58 11.96
C ILE A 7 6.41 14.28 12.62
N LEU A 8 6.92 14.34 13.86
CA LEU A 8 7.40 13.18 14.61
C LEU A 8 6.38 12.72 15.67
N LYS A 9 5.29 13.47 15.87
CA LYS A 9 4.23 13.06 16.80
C LYS A 9 3.52 11.84 16.24
N GLY A 10 3.49 10.75 17.01
CA GLY A 10 2.91 9.47 16.58
C GLY A 10 3.89 8.53 15.85
N VAL A 11 5.12 8.98 15.56
CA VAL A 11 6.20 8.12 15.00
C VAL A 11 6.91 7.31 16.09
N VAL A 12 7.02 7.86 17.31
CA VAL A 12 7.89 7.28 18.36
C VAL A 12 7.08 6.67 19.51
N GLY A 13 7.09 5.33 19.58
CA GLY A 13 7.16 4.56 20.84
C GLY A 13 5.95 4.58 21.77
N GLY A 14 4.71 4.55 21.27
CA GLY A 14 3.52 4.36 22.10
C GLY A 14 2.35 3.70 21.35
N PRO A 15 1.28 3.29 22.05
CA PRO A 15 0.13 2.59 21.46
C PRO A 15 -0.52 3.35 20.29
N GLN A 16 -0.45 4.69 20.30
CA GLN A 16 -0.91 5.57 19.22
C GLN A 16 -0.16 5.40 17.89
N MET A 17 0.98 4.69 17.87
CA MET A 17 1.72 4.39 16.63
C MET A 17 0.98 3.39 15.75
N PHE A 18 0.14 2.54 16.35
CA PHE A 18 -0.57 1.48 15.65
C PHE A 18 -2.08 1.64 15.77
N ILE A 19 -2.80 1.26 14.72
CA ILE A 19 -4.26 1.10 14.75
C ILE A 19 -4.57 -0.40 14.67
N PHE A 20 -5.29 -0.92 15.66
CA PHE A 20 -5.72 -2.33 15.73
C PHE A 20 -7.24 -2.44 15.85
N ASP A 21 -7.96 -1.88 14.88
CA ASP A 21 -9.41 -2.07 14.75
C ASP A 21 -9.77 -3.33 13.93
N SER A 22 -11.06 -3.58 13.75
CA SER A 22 -11.54 -4.75 12.99
C SER A 22 -11.06 -4.75 11.54
N TRP A 23 -10.92 -3.56 10.93
CA TRP A 23 -10.44 -3.42 9.56
C TRP A 23 -8.97 -3.83 9.44
N THR A 24 -8.09 -3.34 10.33
CA THR A 24 -6.69 -3.79 10.36
C THR A 24 -6.58 -5.28 10.64
N ARG A 25 -7.32 -5.82 11.62
CA ARG A 25 -7.25 -7.25 11.96
C ARG A 25 -7.62 -8.14 10.78
N LEU A 26 -8.63 -7.75 9.99
CA LEU A 26 -9.01 -8.46 8.78
C LEU A 26 -7.86 -8.51 7.77
N PHE A 27 -7.24 -7.36 7.47
CA PHE A 27 -6.14 -7.31 6.50
C PHE A 27 -4.88 -8.00 7.02
N VAL A 28 -4.54 -7.87 8.30
CA VAL A 28 -3.42 -8.61 8.90
C VAL A 28 -3.64 -10.12 8.79
N ALA A 29 -4.84 -10.60 9.12
CA ALA A 29 -5.18 -12.01 8.97
C ALA A 29 -5.10 -12.46 7.50
N LEU A 30 -5.62 -11.67 6.57
CA LEU A 30 -5.54 -11.96 5.13
C LEU A 30 -4.09 -12.04 4.64
N ILE A 31 -3.27 -11.06 4.98
CA ILE A 31 -1.84 -10.99 4.58
C ILE A 31 -1.09 -12.20 5.13
N LEU A 32 -1.23 -12.51 6.41
CA LEU A 32 -0.50 -13.61 7.04
C LEU A 32 -1.00 -14.99 6.63
N ALA A 33 -2.32 -15.21 6.57
CA ALA A 33 -2.89 -16.51 6.24
C ALA A 33 -2.59 -16.89 4.79
N VAL A 34 -2.84 -15.97 3.84
CA VAL A 34 -2.50 -16.22 2.43
C VAL A 34 -0.99 -16.28 2.26
N GLY A 35 -0.23 -15.41 2.94
CA GLY A 35 1.22 -15.43 2.89
C GLY A 35 1.82 -16.76 3.34
N ALA A 36 1.31 -17.35 4.42
CA ALA A 36 1.74 -18.67 4.90
C ALA A 36 1.48 -19.78 3.85
N VAL A 37 0.28 -19.80 3.26
CA VAL A 37 -0.07 -20.76 2.21
C VAL A 37 0.83 -20.58 0.98
N ILE A 38 1.09 -19.34 0.56
CA ILE A 38 1.97 -19.06 -0.58
C ILE A 38 3.42 -19.46 -0.27
N ALA A 39 3.93 -19.23 0.94
CA ALA A 39 5.28 -19.64 1.31
C ALA A 39 5.45 -21.16 1.25
N LEU A 40 4.44 -21.92 1.70
CA LEU A 40 4.40 -23.38 1.59
C LEU A 40 4.31 -23.85 0.13
N PHE A 41 3.47 -23.20 -0.69
CA PHE A 41 3.39 -23.50 -2.11
C PHE A 41 4.71 -23.21 -2.84
N ALA A 42 5.35 -22.07 -2.54
CA ALA A 42 6.63 -21.66 -3.11
C ALA A 42 7.74 -22.67 -2.82
N TRP A 43 7.72 -23.32 -1.66
CA TRP A 43 8.68 -24.38 -1.32
C TRP A 43 8.62 -25.55 -2.31
N SER A 44 7.42 -25.97 -2.72
CA SER A 44 7.24 -27.01 -3.75
C SER A 44 7.42 -26.50 -5.18
N TYR A 45 7.17 -25.22 -5.42
CA TYR A 45 7.24 -24.61 -6.75
C TYR A 45 8.67 -24.40 -7.25
N PHE A 46 9.58 -23.95 -6.36
CA PHE A 46 10.97 -23.71 -6.74
C PHE A 46 11.82 -24.97 -6.55
N GLU A 47 12.20 -25.62 -7.65
CA GLU A 47 13.08 -26.79 -7.63
C GLU A 47 14.49 -26.47 -7.08
N GLU A 48 14.99 -25.27 -7.37
CA GLU A 48 16.31 -24.84 -6.90
C GLU A 48 16.21 -24.07 -5.57
N ALA A 49 16.90 -24.57 -4.54
CA ALA A 49 16.99 -23.89 -3.24
C ALA A 49 17.56 -22.46 -3.33
N LYS A 50 18.36 -22.14 -4.35
CA LYS A 50 18.84 -20.77 -4.61
C LYS A 50 17.68 -19.84 -5.01
N LYS A 51 16.80 -20.28 -5.91
CA LYS A 51 15.63 -19.52 -6.36
C LYS A 51 14.61 -19.34 -5.22
N PHE A 52 14.37 -20.38 -4.44
CA PHE A 52 13.51 -20.28 -3.25
C PHE A 52 14.01 -19.24 -2.24
N ARG A 53 15.32 -19.22 -1.94
CA ARG A 53 15.90 -18.20 -1.05
C ARG A 53 15.81 -16.79 -1.62
N ALA A 54 16.02 -16.62 -2.93
CA ALA A 54 15.84 -15.32 -3.59
C ALA A 54 14.38 -14.85 -3.48
N PHE A 55 13.42 -15.75 -3.66
CA PHE A 55 11.99 -15.45 -3.49
C PHE A 55 11.70 -14.99 -2.06
N LEU A 56 12.16 -15.72 -1.04
CA LEU A 56 11.99 -15.32 0.36
C LEU A 56 12.62 -13.96 0.67
N GLY A 57 13.75 -13.64 0.04
CA GLY A 57 14.44 -12.36 0.16
C GLY A 57 13.61 -11.15 -0.27
N GLY A 58 12.67 -11.31 -1.22
CA GLY A 58 11.71 -10.27 -1.58
C GLY A 58 10.36 -10.42 -0.85
N PHE A 59 9.91 -11.66 -0.68
CA PHE A 59 8.59 -11.99 -0.15
C PHE A 59 8.41 -11.60 1.32
N LEU A 60 9.41 -11.87 2.16
CA LEU A 60 9.32 -11.55 3.60
C LEU A 60 9.35 -10.04 3.86
N PRO A 61 10.27 -9.26 3.26
CA PRO A 61 10.21 -7.80 3.39
C PRO A 61 8.92 -7.22 2.81
N PHE A 62 8.41 -7.76 1.69
CA PHE A 62 7.16 -7.30 1.10
C PHE A 62 5.99 -7.52 2.07
N THR A 63 5.95 -8.70 2.69
CA THR A 63 4.96 -9.03 3.73
C THR A 63 5.07 -8.09 4.92
N ALA A 64 6.29 -7.80 5.40
CA ALA A 64 6.51 -6.85 6.49
C ALA A 64 6.04 -5.43 6.12
N ALA A 65 6.31 -4.97 4.89
CA ALA A 65 5.86 -3.69 4.39
C ALA A 65 4.32 -3.61 4.34
N MET A 66 3.65 -4.67 3.88
CA MET A 66 2.19 -4.76 3.88
C MET A 66 1.59 -4.75 5.29
N ILE A 67 2.20 -5.44 6.25
CA ILE A 67 1.77 -5.39 7.66
C ILE A 67 1.94 -3.98 8.22
N GLY A 68 3.08 -3.32 7.94
CA GLY A 68 3.29 -1.92 8.33
C GLY A 68 2.23 -0.99 7.75
N LEU A 69 1.93 -1.12 6.45
CA LEU A 69 0.93 -0.32 5.75
C LEU A 69 -0.44 -0.36 6.43
N VAL A 70 -0.86 -1.54 6.92
CA VAL A 70 -2.20 -1.73 7.50
C VAL A 70 -2.27 -1.52 9.01
N THR A 71 -1.12 -1.44 9.69
CA THR A 71 -1.06 -1.30 11.15
C THR A 71 -0.61 0.08 11.60
N LEU A 72 0.21 0.80 10.83
CA LEU A 72 0.76 2.08 11.24
C LEU A 72 -0.29 3.20 11.15
N ASN A 73 -0.32 4.06 12.18
CA ASN A 73 -1.22 5.20 12.26
C ASN A 73 -0.65 6.45 11.59
N HIS A 74 0.66 6.52 11.36
CA HIS A 74 1.33 7.72 10.88
C HIS A 74 1.41 7.74 9.35
N TRP A 75 0.92 8.81 8.72
CA TRP A 75 0.83 8.91 7.26
C TRP A 75 2.17 8.75 6.56
N LEU A 76 3.25 9.38 7.06
CA LEU A 76 4.58 9.20 6.46
C LEU A 76 5.09 7.76 6.55
N LEU A 77 4.81 7.05 7.63
CA LEU A 77 5.22 5.64 7.76
C LEU A 77 4.40 4.75 6.82
N VAL A 78 3.10 5.03 6.70
CA VAL A 78 2.22 4.38 5.72
C VAL A 78 2.72 4.63 4.30
N PHE A 79 3.13 5.85 3.96
CA PHE A 79 3.75 6.16 2.67
C PHE A 79 5.07 5.41 2.46
N LEU A 80 5.94 5.32 3.46
CA LEU A 80 7.17 4.53 3.35
C LEU A 80 6.88 3.05 3.11
N CYS A 81 5.90 2.48 3.82
CA CYS A 81 5.43 1.12 3.56
C CYS A 81 4.80 0.98 2.17
N TRP A 82 4.03 1.97 1.74
CA TRP A 82 3.41 2.04 0.42
C TRP A 82 4.45 1.99 -0.71
N GLU A 83 5.51 2.79 -0.61
CA GLU A 83 6.60 2.76 -1.60
C GLU A 83 7.48 1.52 -1.46
N ALA A 84 7.73 1.04 -0.24
CA ALA A 84 8.43 -0.22 -0.03
C ALA A 84 7.72 -1.37 -0.74
N THR A 85 6.38 -1.44 -0.69
CA THR A 85 5.64 -2.45 -1.46
C THR A 85 5.79 -2.25 -2.98
N SER A 86 5.86 -1.01 -3.49
CA SER A 86 6.15 -0.75 -4.91
C SER A 86 7.52 -1.32 -5.31
N LEU A 87 8.57 -0.97 -4.56
CA LEU A 87 9.95 -1.40 -4.82
C LEU A 87 10.15 -2.90 -4.66
N LEU A 88 9.56 -3.50 -3.64
CA LEU A 88 9.66 -4.94 -3.40
C LEU A 88 8.83 -5.73 -4.41
N SER A 89 7.70 -5.19 -4.87
CA SER A 89 6.95 -5.79 -5.99
C SER A 89 7.75 -5.75 -7.28
N TYR A 90 8.49 -4.67 -7.56
CA TYR A 90 9.40 -4.61 -8.70
C TYR A 90 10.40 -5.78 -8.65
N TYR A 91 11.09 -5.96 -7.53
CA TYR A 91 12.04 -7.06 -7.34
C TYR A 91 11.40 -8.43 -7.59
N LEU A 92 10.20 -8.64 -7.05
CA LEU A 92 9.46 -9.91 -7.18
C LEU A 92 8.91 -10.15 -8.60
N ILE A 93 8.48 -9.12 -9.31
CA ILE A 93 7.99 -9.22 -10.69
C ILE A 93 9.18 -9.46 -11.64
N SER A 94 10.30 -8.78 -11.42
CA SER A 94 11.53 -8.97 -12.20
C SER A 94 12.35 -10.20 -11.78
N PHE A 95 11.73 -11.20 -11.13
CA PHE A 95 12.44 -12.37 -10.59
C PHE A 95 13.23 -13.13 -11.67
N TYR A 96 12.63 -13.30 -12.85
CA TYR A 96 13.29 -13.82 -14.05
C TYR A 96 13.89 -12.66 -14.87
N GLY A 97 14.77 -11.88 -14.25
CA GLY A 97 15.30 -10.63 -14.79
C GLY A 97 16.10 -10.77 -16.09
N GLU A 98 16.52 -11.99 -16.45
CA GLU A 98 17.09 -12.32 -17.75
C GLU A 98 16.11 -12.08 -18.91
N LYS A 99 14.80 -12.19 -18.66
CA LYS A 99 13.75 -11.93 -19.66
C LYS A 99 13.51 -10.42 -19.79
N PRO A 100 13.68 -9.83 -20.98
CA PRO A 100 13.33 -8.43 -21.22
C PRO A 100 11.89 -8.07 -20.83
N GLU A 101 10.97 -9.01 -21.01
CA GLU A 101 9.54 -8.85 -20.73
C GLU A 101 9.29 -8.69 -19.23
N ALA A 102 9.89 -9.54 -18.39
CA ALA A 102 9.78 -9.45 -16.94
C ALA A 102 10.30 -8.11 -16.40
N ARG A 103 11.43 -7.62 -16.94
CA ARG A 103 11.99 -6.31 -16.57
C ARG A 103 11.08 -5.15 -16.98
N LYS A 104 10.54 -5.20 -18.20
CA LYS A 104 9.61 -4.17 -18.70
C LYS A 104 8.31 -4.15 -17.88
N GLY A 105 7.75 -5.32 -17.58
CA GLY A 105 6.55 -5.48 -16.77
C GLY A 105 6.74 -4.93 -15.35
N ALA A 106 7.84 -5.31 -14.69
CA ALA A 106 8.20 -4.80 -13.37
C ALA A 106 8.36 -3.28 -13.35
N LEU A 107 9.10 -2.71 -14.33
CA LEU A 107 9.30 -1.26 -14.43
C LEU A 107 7.99 -0.52 -14.66
N HIS A 108 7.14 -1.02 -15.57
CA HIS A 108 5.85 -0.41 -15.86
C HIS A 108 4.94 -0.39 -14.63
N ALA A 109 4.90 -1.50 -13.86
CA ALA A 109 4.20 -1.56 -12.59
C ALA A 109 4.74 -0.55 -11.58
N ALA A 110 6.07 -0.52 -11.38
CA ALA A 110 6.70 0.40 -10.45
C ALA A 110 6.43 1.87 -10.80
N LEU A 111 6.47 2.23 -12.09
CA LEU A 111 6.22 3.60 -12.54
C LEU A 111 4.77 4.04 -12.29
N ILE A 112 3.79 3.19 -12.62
CA ILE A 112 2.37 3.54 -12.40
C ILE A 112 2.06 3.61 -10.91
N THR A 113 2.47 2.60 -10.13
CA THR A 113 2.14 2.59 -8.70
C THR A 113 2.95 3.58 -7.88
N GLY A 114 4.22 3.83 -8.26
CA GLY A 114 5.05 4.86 -7.65
C GLY A 114 4.54 6.27 -7.98
N GLY A 115 4.06 6.49 -9.22
CA GLY A 115 3.39 7.73 -9.61
C GLY A 115 2.16 8.04 -8.74
N GLY A 116 1.31 7.03 -8.49
CA GLY A 116 0.22 7.18 -7.53
C GLY A 116 0.67 7.36 -6.09
N GLY A 117 1.78 6.74 -5.70
CA GLY A 117 2.44 7.00 -4.42
C GLY A 117 2.86 8.46 -4.23
N LEU A 118 3.30 9.14 -5.29
CA LEU A 118 3.56 10.58 -5.24
C LEU A 118 2.28 11.41 -5.01
N CYS A 119 1.13 10.99 -5.55
CA CYS A 119 -0.15 11.61 -5.22
C CYS A 119 -0.49 11.42 -3.73
N LEU A 120 -0.26 10.23 -3.18
CA LEU A 120 -0.42 9.98 -1.74
C LEU A 120 0.50 10.90 -0.92
N LEU A 121 1.78 11.01 -1.30
CA LEU A 121 2.71 11.91 -0.62
C LEU A 121 2.23 13.36 -0.68
N ALA A 122 1.78 13.85 -1.84
CA ALA A 122 1.24 15.19 -1.98
C ALA A 122 0.05 15.43 -1.03
N ALA A 123 -0.87 14.47 -0.92
CA ALA A 123 -1.99 14.57 0.02
C ALA A 123 -1.51 14.66 1.48
N ILE A 124 -0.53 13.83 1.85
CA ILE A 124 0.06 13.80 3.20
C ILE A 124 0.75 15.12 3.52
N LEU A 125 1.48 15.71 2.56
CA LEU A 125 2.17 16.99 2.76
C LEU A 125 1.19 18.14 2.96
N VAL A 126 0.10 18.19 2.17
CA VAL A 126 -0.96 19.18 2.33
C VAL A 126 -1.65 19.03 3.69
N LEU A 127 -2.01 17.81 4.09
CA LEU A 127 -2.62 17.54 5.40
C LEU A 127 -1.69 17.87 6.56
N GLY A 128 -0.45 17.40 6.49
CA GLY A 128 0.53 17.52 7.57
C GLY A 128 0.99 18.96 7.78
N PHE A 129 1.42 19.64 6.71
CA PHE A 129 1.89 21.02 6.82
C PHE A 129 0.78 22.07 6.85
N GLY A 130 -0.35 21.82 6.15
CA GLY A 130 -1.47 22.75 6.12
C GLY A 130 -2.31 22.70 7.39
N HIS A 131 -2.52 21.50 7.94
CA HIS A 131 -3.51 21.27 9.00
C HIS A 131 -2.96 20.55 10.24
N GLY A 132 -1.67 20.19 10.26
CA GLY A 132 -1.06 19.44 11.36
C GLY A 132 -1.50 17.98 11.44
N LEU A 133 -2.19 17.47 10.41
CA LEU A 133 -2.82 16.14 10.41
C LEU A 133 -1.84 15.07 9.90
N TRP A 134 -0.94 14.63 10.78
CA TRP A 134 0.10 13.64 10.46
C TRP A 134 -0.32 12.18 10.69
N THR A 135 -1.43 11.94 11.39
CA THR A 135 -1.94 10.60 11.70
C THR A 135 -3.29 10.35 11.05
N ILE A 136 -3.56 9.09 10.69
CA ILE A 136 -4.84 8.65 10.13
C ILE A 136 -5.98 8.96 11.09
N THR A 137 -5.79 8.66 12.38
CA THR A 137 -6.80 8.90 13.41
C THR A 137 -7.19 10.38 13.48
N ALA A 138 -6.20 11.28 13.50
CA ALA A 138 -6.48 12.73 13.49
C ALA A 138 -7.18 13.18 12.21
N THR A 139 -6.84 12.59 11.05
CA THR A 139 -7.53 12.89 9.79
C THR A 139 -8.99 12.47 9.81
N ILE A 140 -9.31 11.33 10.41
CA ILE A 140 -10.70 10.82 10.53
C ILE A 140 -11.52 11.66 11.52
N GLU A 141 -10.90 12.12 12.61
CA GLU A 141 -11.55 12.96 13.63
C GLU A 141 -11.71 14.43 13.18
N ALA A 142 -10.93 14.87 12.18
CA ALA A 142 -11.01 16.21 11.66
C ALA A 142 -12.32 16.45 10.90
N SER A 143 -12.82 17.69 10.93
CA SER A 143 -13.92 18.13 10.07
C SER A 143 -13.43 18.31 8.63
N TRP A 144 -13.15 17.21 7.94
CA TRP A 144 -12.57 17.18 6.59
C TRP A 144 -13.25 18.11 5.60
N TRP A 145 -14.58 18.18 5.62
CA TRP A 145 -15.36 19.02 4.70
C TRP A 145 -15.25 20.52 4.95
N ASN A 146 -14.68 20.92 6.10
CA ASN A 146 -14.34 22.31 6.37
C ASN A 146 -12.97 22.71 5.81
N LEU A 147 -12.18 21.74 5.31
CA LEU A 147 -10.89 22.01 4.68
C LEU A 147 -11.14 22.56 3.25
N PRO A 148 -10.59 23.72 2.89
CA PRO A 148 -10.71 24.26 1.54
C PRO A 148 -10.18 23.30 0.46
N GLU A 149 -9.18 22.49 0.80
CA GLU A 149 -8.53 21.54 -0.10
C GLU A 149 -9.15 20.13 -0.09
N SER A 150 -10.26 19.92 0.63
CA SER A 150 -10.89 18.60 0.84
C SER A 150 -11.14 17.81 -0.47
N SER A 151 -11.61 18.49 -1.51
CA SER A 151 -11.84 17.89 -2.84
C SER A 151 -10.52 17.44 -3.51
N LEU A 152 -9.49 18.30 -3.49
CA LEU A 152 -8.17 17.99 -4.03
C LEU A 152 -7.53 16.80 -3.30
N LEU A 153 -7.58 16.82 -1.96
CA LEU A 153 -7.09 15.73 -1.13
C LEU A 153 -7.79 14.41 -1.45
N GLY A 154 -9.12 14.44 -1.63
CA GLY A 154 -9.90 13.27 -2.03
C GLY A 154 -9.42 12.67 -3.35
N TRP A 155 -9.19 13.49 -4.37
CA TRP A 155 -8.64 13.04 -5.65
C TRP A 155 -7.23 12.46 -5.53
N LEU A 156 -6.36 13.07 -4.73
CA LEU A 156 -5.00 12.57 -4.53
C LEU A 156 -4.98 11.19 -3.87
N PHE A 157 -5.78 10.99 -2.82
CA PHE A 157 -5.95 9.67 -2.18
C PHE A 157 -6.58 8.65 -3.13
N LEU A 158 -7.58 9.06 -3.89
CA LEU A 158 -8.23 8.19 -4.87
C LEU A 158 -7.25 7.74 -5.95
N VAL A 159 -6.52 8.65 -6.59
CA VAL A 159 -5.54 8.31 -7.63
C VAL A 159 -4.46 7.36 -7.09
N ALA A 160 -3.99 7.60 -5.87
CA ALA A 160 -3.08 6.66 -5.21
C ALA A 160 -3.70 5.27 -5.07
N ALA A 161 -4.94 5.17 -4.57
CA ALA A 161 -5.61 3.89 -4.42
C ALA A 161 -5.89 3.18 -5.76
N LEU A 162 -6.34 3.91 -6.79
CA LEU A 162 -6.68 3.36 -8.10
C LEU A 162 -5.45 2.80 -8.82
N THR A 163 -4.31 3.50 -8.76
CA THR A 163 -3.06 3.02 -9.38
C THR A 163 -2.58 1.73 -8.71
N LYS A 164 -2.54 1.68 -7.38
CA LYS A 164 -2.11 0.50 -6.61
C LYS A 164 -3.07 -0.68 -6.74
N SER A 165 -4.37 -0.41 -6.90
CA SER A 165 -5.42 -1.42 -7.05
C SER A 165 -5.71 -1.80 -8.51
N ALA A 166 -4.89 -1.33 -9.47
CA ALA A 166 -5.07 -1.60 -10.90
C ALA A 166 -6.50 -1.33 -11.40
N GLN A 167 -7.10 -0.23 -10.96
CA GLN A 167 -8.45 0.17 -11.38
C GLN A 167 -8.40 1.02 -12.65
N PHE A 168 -9.51 1.15 -13.38
CA PHE A 168 -9.59 2.06 -14.51
C PHE A 168 -9.30 3.51 -14.07
N PRO A 169 -8.46 4.29 -14.80
CA PRO A 169 -7.76 3.97 -16.05
C PRO A 169 -6.32 3.40 -15.88
N PHE A 170 -5.88 3.07 -14.66
CA PHE A 170 -4.51 2.66 -14.33
C PHE A 170 -4.27 1.14 -14.29
N HIS A 171 -5.14 0.33 -14.89
CA HIS A 171 -5.10 -1.14 -14.83
C HIS A 171 -3.98 -1.79 -15.68
N PHE A 172 -3.38 -1.05 -16.61
CA PHE A 172 -2.50 -1.58 -17.66
C PHE A 172 -1.18 -2.18 -17.19
N TRP A 173 -0.73 -1.90 -15.96
CA TRP A 173 0.46 -2.56 -15.43
C TRP A 173 0.20 -4.00 -15.01
N LEU A 174 -1.05 -4.34 -14.70
CA LEU A 174 -1.42 -5.63 -14.11
C LEU A 174 -1.09 -6.83 -15.01
N PRO A 175 -1.37 -6.80 -16.34
CA PRO A 175 -0.99 -7.90 -17.23
C PRO A 175 0.53 -8.11 -17.28
N GLY A 176 1.32 -7.02 -17.31
CA GLY A 176 2.79 -7.11 -17.32
C GLY A 176 3.37 -7.65 -16.02
N ALA A 177 2.68 -7.48 -14.89
CA ALA A 177 3.07 -8.06 -13.61
C ALA A 177 2.94 -9.60 -13.57
N MET A 178 2.19 -10.21 -14.49
CA MET A 178 1.99 -11.66 -14.55
C MET A 178 3.20 -12.44 -15.08
N GLU A 179 4.26 -11.75 -15.52
CA GLU A 179 5.57 -12.35 -15.81
C GLU A 179 6.29 -12.88 -14.55
N ALA A 180 5.81 -12.49 -13.37
CA ALA A 180 6.32 -12.98 -12.11
C ALA A 180 6.08 -14.50 -11.93
N PRO A 181 6.88 -15.18 -11.10
CA PRO A 181 6.60 -16.56 -10.70
C PRO A 181 5.19 -16.71 -10.12
N THR A 182 4.52 -17.83 -10.36
CA THR A 182 3.13 -18.06 -9.89
C THR A 182 2.92 -17.77 -8.39
N PRO A 183 3.83 -18.14 -7.46
CA PRO A 183 3.68 -17.76 -6.05
C PRO A 183 3.65 -16.24 -5.82
N VAL A 184 4.42 -15.47 -6.59
CA VAL A 184 4.44 -14.00 -6.50
C VAL A 184 3.10 -13.44 -6.96
N SER A 185 2.66 -13.80 -8.17
CA SER A 185 1.40 -13.29 -8.73
C SER A 185 0.21 -13.63 -7.82
N ALA A 186 0.18 -14.85 -7.28
CA ALA A 186 -0.86 -15.25 -6.34
C ALA A 186 -0.87 -14.36 -5.09
N TYR A 187 0.28 -14.05 -4.49
CA TYR A 187 0.32 -13.22 -3.29
C TYR A 187 0.00 -11.73 -3.55
N LEU A 188 0.61 -11.15 -4.60
CA LEU A 188 0.43 -9.74 -4.97
C LEU A 188 -1.04 -9.43 -5.30
N HIS A 189 -1.71 -10.33 -6.01
CA HIS A 189 -3.06 -10.09 -6.50
C HIS A 189 -4.14 -10.62 -5.57
N ALA A 190 -3.93 -11.73 -4.85
CA ALA A 190 -4.96 -12.27 -3.97
C ALA A 190 -5.08 -11.52 -2.65
N ALA A 191 -3.96 -11.10 -2.02
CA ALA A 191 -3.99 -10.66 -0.63
C ALA A 191 -3.40 -9.28 -0.36
N THR A 192 -2.56 -8.72 -1.25
CA THR A 192 -1.65 -7.64 -0.83
C THR A 192 -1.67 -6.39 -1.69
N MET A 193 -0.90 -6.34 -2.78
CA MET A 193 -0.62 -5.11 -3.51
C MET A 193 -1.88 -4.41 -4.00
N VAL A 194 -2.79 -5.18 -4.63
CA VAL A 194 -4.08 -4.66 -5.10
C VAL A 194 -5.00 -4.27 -3.93
N LYS A 195 -4.82 -4.92 -2.77
CA LYS A 195 -5.63 -4.72 -1.58
C LYS A 195 -5.20 -3.47 -0.78
N ALA A 196 -3.99 -2.96 -1.00
CA ALA A 196 -3.49 -1.76 -0.32
C ALA A 196 -4.34 -0.52 -0.64
N GLY A 197 -4.76 -0.33 -1.90
CA GLY A 197 -5.65 0.79 -2.23
C GLY A 197 -7.05 0.60 -1.65
N ILE A 198 -7.61 -0.61 -1.69
CA ILE A 198 -8.90 -0.93 -1.03
C ILE A 198 -8.82 -0.63 0.48
N TYR A 199 -7.74 -1.02 1.14
CA TYR A 199 -7.51 -0.73 2.55
C TYR A 199 -7.50 0.79 2.81
N LEU A 200 -6.78 1.56 2.01
CA LEU A 200 -6.68 3.02 2.12
C LEU A 200 -8.07 3.68 1.97
N LEU A 201 -8.82 3.30 0.95
CA LEU A 201 -10.17 3.83 0.71
C LEU A 201 -11.13 3.46 1.85
N GLY A 202 -11.08 2.21 2.33
CA GLY A 202 -11.88 1.77 3.46
C GLY A 202 -11.52 2.51 4.76
N ARG A 203 -10.25 2.86 4.94
CA ARG A 203 -9.80 3.64 6.10
C ARG A 203 -10.28 5.08 6.08
N LEU A 204 -10.39 5.66 4.89
CA LEU A 204 -10.91 7.00 4.68
C LEU A 204 -12.42 7.04 4.46
N TYR A 205 -13.11 5.89 4.51
CA TYR A 205 -14.56 5.83 4.35
C TYR A 205 -15.32 6.71 5.36
N PRO A 206 -14.97 6.80 6.65
CA PRO A 206 -15.64 7.71 7.58
C PRO A 206 -15.54 9.20 7.18
N VAL A 207 -14.54 9.54 6.37
CA VAL A 207 -14.29 10.89 5.88
C VAL A 207 -15.07 11.17 4.59
N PHE A 208 -15.11 10.19 3.67
CA PHE A 208 -15.66 10.34 2.33
C PHE A 208 -17.10 9.80 2.13
N GLY A 209 -17.58 8.93 3.03
CA GLY A 209 -18.71 8.03 2.80
C GLY A 209 -20.03 8.69 2.45
N ASP A 210 -20.26 9.92 2.93
CA ASP A 210 -21.51 10.66 2.71
C ASP A 210 -21.45 11.62 1.51
N HIS A 211 -20.31 11.73 0.83
CA HIS A 211 -20.14 12.69 -0.26
C HIS A 211 -20.41 12.04 -1.62
N TYR A 212 -21.18 12.74 -2.46
CA TYR A 212 -21.63 12.26 -3.77
C TYR A 212 -20.49 11.82 -4.70
N LEU A 213 -19.31 12.43 -4.57
CA LEU A 213 -18.12 12.03 -5.33
C LEU A 213 -17.65 10.61 -5.00
N TRP A 214 -17.81 10.15 -3.75
CA TRP A 214 -17.33 8.84 -3.31
C TRP A 214 -18.32 7.72 -3.63
N LEU A 215 -19.62 7.99 -3.49
CA LEU A 215 -20.70 7.04 -3.82
C LEU A 215 -20.77 6.65 -5.30
N GLY A 216 -20.27 7.50 -6.21
CA GLY A 216 -20.21 7.20 -7.64
C GLY A 216 -18.98 6.40 -8.08
N LEU A 217 -17.99 6.22 -7.19
CA LEU A 217 -16.68 5.64 -7.49
C LEU A 217 -16.42 4.28 -6.80
N VAL A 218 -17.26 3.90 -5.84
CA VAL A 218 -17.22 2.62 -5.09
C VAL A 218 -18.51 1.85 -5.37
#